data_AF-A0A969I049-F1
#
_entry.id   AF-A0A969I049-F1
#
_cell.length_a   1.000
_cell.length_b   1.000
_cell.length_c   1.000
_cell.angle_alpha   90.00
_cell.angle_beta   90.00
_cell.angle_gamma   90.00
#
_symmetry.space_group_name_H-M   'P 1'
#
loop_
_entity.id
_entity.type
_entity.pdbx_description
1 polymer ?
#
loop_
_entity_poly.entity_id
_entity_poly.type
_entity_poly.pdbx_seq_one_letter_code
_entity_poly.pdbx_strand_id
1 'polypeptide(L)' 'MNLNATLIIQSLVFFILCLITMKFIWPPLIKALEERQKKIADGLAAAEKGEKNLAEAKSQA' A
#
# COMPACT_ATOMS: atom_id res chain seq x y z
N MET A 1 -8.68 -37.08 21.03
CA MET A 1 -9.81 -36.54 20.24
C MET A 1 -9.46 -36.70 18.77
N ASN A 2 -10.30 -37.40 18.00
CA ASN A 2 -9.99 -37.83 16.63
C ASN A 2 -9.85 -36.62 15.69
N LEU A 3 -8.78 -36.59 14.90
CA LEU A 3 -8.63 -35.64 13.81
C LEU A 3 -9.67 -36.00 12.74
N ASN A 4 -10.86 -35.42 12.86
CA ASN A 4 -11.96 -35.67 11.92
C ASN A 4 -11.66 -34.98 10.58
N ALA A 5 -12.07 -35.61 9.48
CA ALA A 5 -11.91 -35.09 8.12
C ALA A 5 -12.33 -33.61 7.96
N THR A 6 -13.25 -33.14 8.80
CA THR A 6 -13.67 -31.74 8.92
C THR A 6 -12.51 -30.77 9.18
N LEU A 7 -11.55 -31.12 10.03
CA LEU A 7 -10.39 -30.26 10.31
C LEU A 7 -9.50 -30.11 9.09
N ILE A 8 -9.29 -31.19 8.32
CA ILE A 8 -8.49 -31.15 7.09
C ILE A 8 -9.18 -30.29 6.04
N ILE A 9 -10.49 -30.50 5.84
CA ILE A 9 -11.30 -29.72 4.89
C ILE A 9 -11.32 -28.25 5.30
N GLN A 10 -11.49 -27.94 6.58
CA GLN A 10 -11.50 -26.57 7.10
C GLN A 10 -10.16 -25.87 6.88
N SER A 11 -9.04 -26.54 7.14
CA SER A 11 -7.71 -25.99 6.85
C SER A 11 -7.54 -25.72 5.36
N LEU A 12 -8.00 -26.63 4.49
CA LEU A 12 -7.87 -26.49 3.04
C LEU A 12 -8.68 -25.29 2.51
N VAL A 13 -9.90 -25.09 3.01
CA VAL A 13 -10.73 -23.91 2.71
C VAL A 13 -10.05 -22.62 3.18
N PHE A 14 -9.46 -22.62 4.38
CA PHE A 14 -8.71 -21.47 4.89
C PHE A 14 -7.52 -21.12 3.99
N PHE A 15 -6.74 -22.11 3.57
CA PHE A 15 -5.61 -21.89 2.66
C PHE A 15 -6.07 -21.36 1.30
N ILE A 16 -7.14 -21.90 0.71
CA ILE A 16 -7.69 -21.39 -0.56
C ILE A 16 -8.13 -19.93 -0.42
N LEU A 17 -8.85 -19.58 0.66
CA LEU A 17 -9.25 -18.19 0.92
C LEU A 17 -8.06 -17.26 1.13
N CYS A 18 -7.03 -17.70 1.85
CA CYS A 18 -5.77 -16.96 1.98
C CYS A 18 -5.11 -16.71 0.63
N LEU A 19 -5.02 -17.72 -0.24
CA LEU A 19 -4.44 -17.60 -1.57
C LEU A 19 -5.23 -16.63 -2.46
N ILE A 20 -6.57 -16.70 -2.43
CA ILE A 20 -7.43 -15.76 -3.15
C ILE A 20 -7.22 -14.33 -2.62
N THR A 21 -7.18 -14.17 -1.29
CA THR A 21 -6.97 -12.87 -0.66
C THR A 21 -5.62 -12.26 -1.06
N MET A 22 -4.54 -13.05 -1.02
CA MET A 22 -3.22 -12.60 -1.42
C MET A 22 -3.10 -12.32 -2.92
N LYS A 23 -3.76 -13.09 -3.77
CA LYS A 23 -3.63 -12.94 -5.24
C LYS A 23 -4.57 -11.90 -5.83
N PHE A 24 -5.76 -11.71 -5.28
CA PHE A 24 -6.80 -10.85 -5.87
C PHE A 24 -7.09 -9.60 -5.05
N ILE A 25 -6.99 -9.66 -3.71
CA ILE A 25 -7.37 -8.55 -2.83
C ILE A 25 -6.16 -7.67 -2.50
N TRP A 26 -5.00 -8.28 -2.25
CA TRP A 26 -3.78 -7.54 -1.91
C TRP A 26 -3.24 -6.65 -3.04
N PRO A 27 -3.18 -7.07 -4.33
CA PRO A 27 -2.65 -6.21 -5.38
C PRO A 27 -3.40 -4.87 -5.56
N PRO A 28 -4.75 -4.84 -5.66
CA PRO A 28 -5.47 -3.57 -5.75
C PRO A 28 -5.36 -2.74 -4.47
N LEU A 29 -5.27 -3.38 -3.29
CA LEU A 29 -5.07 -2.69 -2.02
C LEU A 29 -3.71 -1.97 -1.99
N ILE A 30 -2.63 -2.66 -2.37
CA ILE A 30 -1.29 -2.07 -2.45
C ILE A 30 -1.26 -0.96 -3.49
N LYS A 31 -1.85 -1.16 -4.67
CA LYS A 31 -1.92 -0.14 -5.71
C LYS A 31 -2.63 1.13 -5.23
N ALA A 32 -3.72 1.01 -4.49
CA ALA A 32 -4.43 2.14 -3.90
C ALA A 32 -3.59 2.86 -2.82
N LEU A 33 -2.82 2.11 -2.04
CA LEU A 33 -1.88 2.64 -1.05
C LEU A 33 -0.72 3.39 -1.72
N GLU A 34 -0.16 2.83 -2.78
CA GLU A 34 0.94 3.40 -3.54
C GLU A 34 0.52 4.68 -4.25
N GLU A 35 -0.70 4.75 -4.79
CA GLU A 35 -1.24 6.00 -5.37
C GLU A 35 -1.33 7.12 -4.33
N ARG A 36 -1.75 6.79 -3.09
CA ARG A 36 -1.81 7.75 -1.98
C ARG A 36 -0.41 8.18 -1.56
N GLN A 37 0.53 7.25 -1.43
CA GLN A 37 1.92 7.57 -1.09
C GLN A 37 2.57 8.43 -2.16
N LYS A 38 2.34 8.15 -3.44
CA LYS A 38 2.88 8.92 -4.56
C LYS A 38 2.38 10.37 -4.56
N LYS A 39 1.08 10.61 -4.33
CA LYS A 39 0.54 11.97 -4.19
C LYS A 39 1.19 12.74 -3.04
N ILE A 40 1.47 12.08 -1.93
CA ILE A 40 2.16 12.69 -0.78
C ILE A 40 3.61 13.02 -1.13
N ALA A 41 4.32 12.09 -1.80
CA ALA A 41 5.70 12.30 -2.21
C ALA A 41 5.83 13.45 -3.23
N ASP A 42 4.96 13.49 -4.24
CA ASP A 42 4.94 14.56 -5.25
C ASP A 42 4.60 15.92 -4.60
N GLY A 43 3.67 15.95 -3.64
CA GLY A 43 3.32 17.15 -2.88
C GLY A 43 4.47 17.65 -2.01
N LEU A 44 5.20 16.75 -1.34
CA LEU A 44 6.36 17.10 -0.52
C LEU A 44 7.51 17.65 -1.36
N ALA A 45 7.79 17.02 -2.51
CA ALA A 45 8.81 17.50 -3.45
C ALA A 45 8.45 18.88 -4.04
N ALA A 46 7.17 19.13 -4.33
CA ALA A 46 6.71 20.43 -4.79
C ALA A 46 6.84 21.51 -3.69
N ALA A 47 6.54 21.17 -2.44
CA ALA A 47 6.70 22.08 -1.31
C ALA A 47 8.17 22.46 -1.09
N GLU A 48 9.09 21.48 -1.13
CA GLU A 48 10.53 21.73 -0.97
C GLU A 48 11.09 22.59 -2.11
N LYS A 49 10.64 22.36 -3.35
CA LYS A 49 11.02 23.19 -4.50
C LYS A 49 10.45 24.61 -4.40
N GLY A 50 9.23 24.76 -3.89
CA GLY A 50 8.61 26.06 -3.62
C GLY A 50 9.38 26.86 -2.56
N GLU A 51 9.77 26.22 -1.47
CA GLU A 51 10.61 26.83 -0.43
C GLU A 51 11.97 27.27 -0.98
N LYS A 52 12.65 26.41 -1.76
CA LYS A 52 13.93 26.78 -2.41
C LYS A 52 13.78 27.97 -3.35
N ASN A 53 12.79 27.96 -4.22
CA ASN A 53 12.54 29.06 -5.14
C ASN A 53 12.23 30.37 -4.41
N LEU A 54 11.51 30.30 -3.29
CA LEU A 54 11.17 31.47 -2.46
C LEU A 54 12.40 32.00 -1.70
N ALA A 55 13.27 31.10 -1.23
CA ALA A 55 14.55 31.47 -0.62
C ALA A 55 15.50 32.12 -1.64
N GLU A 56 15.59 31.58 -2.86
CA GLU A 56 16.35 32.18 -3.95
C GLU A 56 15.80 33.54 -4.36
N ALA A 57 14.47 33.67 -4.51
CA ALA A 57 13.83 34.94 -4.82
C ALA A 57 14.03 35.99 -3.70
N LYS A 58 13.99 35.59 -2.43
CA LYS A 58 14.32 36.47 -1.28
C LYS A 58 15.80 36.84 -1.23
N SER A 59 16.69 35.98 -1.72
CA SER A 59 18.13 36.25 -1.77
C SER A 59 18.53 37.17 -2.92
N GLN A 60 17.69 37.30 -3.95
CA GLN A 60 17.91 38.15 -5.12
C GLN A 60 17.20 39.52 -5.03
N ALA A 61 16.51 39.81 -3.92
CA ALA A 61 15.90 41.10 -3.61
C ALA A 61 16.65 41.79 -2.46
#